data_AF-A0A1F6G7Z6-F1
#
_entry.id   AF-A0A1F6G7Z6-F1
#
_cell.length_a   1.000
_cell.length_b   1.000
_cell.length_c   1.000
_cell.angle_alpha   90.00
_cell.angle_beta   90.00
_cell.angle_gamma   90.00
#
_symmetry.space_group_name_H-M   'P 1'
#
loop_
_entity.id
_entity.type
_entity.pdbx_description
1 polymer ?
#
loop_
_entity_poly.entity_id
_entity_poly.type
_entity_poly.pdbx_seq_one_letter_code
_entity_poly.pdbx_strand_id
1 'polypeptide(L)'
;METITQQHPKFVRWALMLGIIVILNVFFTVIVALAYPAPEYNTYCPNIQEKTAPADAVICDAQGGIWNAYAPAPVSDVSLPKVTTTGYCDMYAKCQKPYQAAQDQHALYAFVLMIGLGIVALVIGLIPFGSSIISSGLSYGGVLAFIIGSIQYWGTAGNWIRLAISAVGLIALLYIGWRRFRD
;
A
#
# COMPACT_ATOMS: atom_id res chain seq x y z
N MET A 1 -4.32 41.24 42.45
CA MET A 1 -4.49 39.82 42.05
C MET A 1 -3.74 39.64 40.75
N GLU A 2 -2.47 39.25 40.83
CA GLU A 2 -1.69 38.87 39.65
C GLU A 2 -2.15 37.47 39.21
N THR A 3 -2.75 37.40 38.04
CA THR A 3 -3.04 36.12 37.37
C THR A 3 -1.72 35.50 36.94
N ILE A 4 -1.22 34.53 37.70
CA ILE A 4 -0.11 33.68 37.27
C ILE A 4 -0.59 32.90 36.04
N THR A 5 -0.27 33.38 34.85
CA THR A 5 -0.39 32.62 33.60
C THR A 5 0.58 31.44 33.66
N GLN A 6 0.06 30.29 34.09
CA GLN A 6 0.74 28.99 34.01
C GLN A 6 1.14 28.74 32.56
N GLN A 7 2.39 29.02 32.20
CA GLN A 7 2.94 28.66 30.90
C GLN A 7 3.13 27.15 30.86
N HIS A 8 2.16 26.44 30.26
CA HIS A 8 2.35 25.03 29.96
C HIS A 8 3.65 24.83 29.15
N PRO A 9 4.51 23.87 29.53
CA PRO A 9 5.79 23.68 28.85
C PRO A 9 5.56 23.36 27.37
N LYS A 10 6.26 24.09 26.49
CA LYS A 10 6.14 23.96 25.02
C LYS A 10 6.31 22.51 24.55
N PHE A 11 7.10 21.71 25.27
CA PHE A 11 7.32 20.29 25.01
C PHE A 11 6.03 19.45 25.02
N VAL A 12 5.15 19.65 26.01
CA VAL A 12 3.91 18.85 26.15
C VAL A 12 2.96 19.12 24.98
N ARG A 13 2.93 20.35 24.46
CA ARG A 13 2.10 20.71 23.30
C ARG A 13 2.56 20.00 22.03
N TRP A 14 3.87 19.95 21.80
CA TRP A 14 4.46 19.24 20.66
C TRP A 14 4.30 17.73 20.76
N ALA A 15 4.52 17.15 21.96
CA ALA A 15 4.33 15.73 22.20
C ALA A 15 2.87 15.30 21.93
N LEU A 16 1.90 16.09 22.40
CA LEU A 16 0.48 15.83 22.14
C LEU A 16 0.15 15.91 20.65
N MET A 17 0.68 16.93 19.94
CA MET A 17 0.46 17.08 18.49
C MET A 17 1.01 15.88 17.70
N LEU A 18 2.24 15.45 18.00
CA LEU A 18 2.84 14.26 17.36
C LEU A 18 2.05 12.99 17.70
N GLY A 19 1.60 12.84 18.95
CA GLY A 19 0.73 11.74 19.35
C GLY A 19 -0.55 11.67 18.52
N ILE A 20 -1.21 12.82 18.31
CA ILE A 20 -2.41 12.92 17.45
C ILE A 20 -2.08 12.49 16.01
N ILE A 21 -0.98 12.98 15.43
CA ILE A 21 -0.59 12.64 14.06
C ILE A 21 -0.40 11.13 13.89
N VAL A 22 0.31 10.49 14.82
CA VAL A 22 0.59 9.05 14.76
C VAL A 22 -0.69 8.25 14.96
N ILE A 23 -1.44 8.51 16.04
CA ILE A 23 -2.63 7.71 16.37
C ILE A 23 -3.74 7.87 15.32
N LEU A 24 -3.86 9.06 14.71
CA LEU A 24 -4.81 9.31 13.62
C LEU A 24 -4.49 8.44 12.40
N ASN A 25 -3.21 8.31 12.03
CA ASN A 25 -2.80 7.49 10.89
C ASN A 25 -2.92 5.99 11.17
N VAL A 26 -2.65 5.56 12.40
CA VAL A 26 -2.97 4.18 12.84
C VAL A 26 -4.46 3.93 12.74
N PHE A 27 -5.29 4.86 13.22
CA PHE A 27 -6.75 4.75 13.13
C PHE A 27 -7.25 4.66 11.69
N PHE A 28 -6.71 5.48 10.77
CA PHE A 28 -7.02 5.38 9.34
C PHE A 28 -6.63 4.03 8.76
N THR A 29 -5.49 3.49 9.16
CA THR A 29 -5.04 2.16 8.70
C THR A 29 -6.00 1.06 9.16
N VAL A 30 -6.52 1.15 10.39
CA VAL A 30 -7.56 0.22 10.87
C VAL A 30 -8.86 0.38 10.09
N ILE A 31 -9.31 1.61 9.80
CA ILE A 31 -10.49 1.84 8.95
C ILE A 31 -10.32 1.17 7.58
N VAL A 32 -9.15 1.37 6.95
CA VAL A 32 -8.86 0.75 5.64
C VAL A 32 -8.93 -0.77 5.72
N ALA A 33 -8.29 -1.37 6.72
CA ALA A 33 -8.28 -2.83 6.90
C ALA A 33 -9.68 -3.41 7.15
N LEU A 34 -10.57 -2.66 7.82
CA LEU A 34 -11.96 -3.07 8.06
C LEU A 34 -12.85 -2.89 6.81
N ALA A 35 -12.63 -1.82 6.05
CA ALA A 35 -13.43 -1.53 4.85
C ALA A 35 -13.03 -2.41 3.67
N TYR A 36 -11.74 -2.69 3.51
CA TYR A 36 -11.16 -3.47 2.42
C TYR A 36 -10.13 -4.44 3.00
N PRO A 37 -10.54 -5.67 3.36
CA PRO A 37 -9.61 -6.69 3.82
C PRO A 37 -8.59 -7.04 2.73
N ALA A 38 -7.34 -7.26 3.13
CA ALA A 38 -6.29 -7.66 2.20
C ALA A 38 -6.59 -9.05 1.61
N PRO A 39 -6.38 -9.27 0.29
CA PRO A 39 -6.65 -10.55 -0.32
C PRO A 39 -5.64 -11.60 0.18
N GLU A 40 -6.15 -12.72 0.70
CA GLU A 40 -5.32 -13.80 1.22
C GLU A 40 -4.79 -14.69 0.10
N TYR A 41 -3.48 -14.98 0.13
CA TYR A 41 -2.82 -15.79 -0.90
C TYR A 41 -3.46 -17.18 -1.08
N ASN A 42 -3.78 -17.85 0.03
CA ASN A 42 -4.32 -19.21 0.03
C ASN A 42 -5.71 -19.32 -0.63
N THR A 43 -6.47 -18.23 -0.70
CA THR A 43 -7.74 -18.18 -1.43
C THR A 43 -7.55 -18.29 -2.93
N TYR A 44 -6.41 -17.82 -3.45
CA TYR A 44 -6.09 -17.85 -4.88
C TYR A 44 -5.23 -19.05 -5.24
N CYS A 45 -4.23 -19.37 -4.41
CA CYS A 45 -3.25 -20.43 -4.62
C CYS A 45 -3.29 -21.51 -3.52
N PRO A 46 -4.37 -22.32 -3.42
CA PRO A 46 -4.49 -23.36 -2.40
C PRO A 46 -3.56 -24.55 -2.68
N ASN A 47 -2.94 -25.08 -1.62
CA ASN A 47 -2.22 -26.37 -1.60
C ASN A 47 -1.09 -26.51 -2.64
N ILE A 48 -0.49 -25.41 -3.10
CA ILE A 48 0.61 -25.48 -4.07
C ILE A 48 1.92 -25.93 -3.39
N GLN A 49 2.14 -25.53 -2.15
CA GLN A 49 3.33 -25.90 -1.36
C GLN A 49 3.39 -27.41 -1.07
N GLU A 50 2.26 -28.11 -1.11
CA GLU A 50 2.16 -29.55 -0.85
C GLU A 50 2.33 -30.39 -2.13
N LYS A 51 2.27 -29.75 -3.31
CA LYS A 51 2.42 -30.43 -4.60
C LYS A 51 3.89 -30.44 -5.00
N THR A 52 4.48 -31.63 -5.13
CA THR A 52 5.78 -31.78 -5.79
C THR A 52 5.66 -31.42 -7.26
N ALA A 53 6.53 -30.55 -7.76
CA ALA A 53 6.52 -30.15 -9.16
C ALA A 53 6.81 -31.37 -10.05
N PRO A 54 5.87 -31.80 -10.92
CA PRO A 54 6.05 -32.96 -11.78
C PRO A 54 7.04 -32.63 -12.89
N ALA A 55 7.84 -33.63 -13.27
CA ALA A 55 8.76 -33.56 -14.41
C ALA A 55 8.10 -33.94 -15.75
N ASP A 56 6.77 -34.03 -15.77
CA ASP A 56 5.98 -34.43 -16.93
C ASP A 56 4.88 -33.39 -17.23
N ALA A 57 4.70 -33.07 -18.51
CA ALA A 57 3.75 -32.04 -18.95
C ALA A 57 2.29 -32.44 -18.73
N VAL A 58 1.94 -33.72 -18.93
CA VAL A 58 0.56 -34.22 -18.75
C VAL A 58 0.19 -34.18 -17.28
N ILE A 59 1.10 -34.58 -16.39
CA ILE A 59 0.90 -34.49 -14.95
C ILE A 59 0.84 -33.02 -14.49
N CYS A 60 1.65 -32.13 -15.06
CA CYS A 60 1.61 -30.70 -14.77
C CYS A 60 0.23 -30.09 -15.06
N ASP A 61 -0.32 -30.35 -16.25
CA ASP A 61 -1.63 -29.85 -16.64
C ASP A 61 -2.75 -30.46 -15.78
N ALA A 62 -2.66 -31.76 -15.47
CA ALA A 62 -3.62 -32.43 -14.59
C ALA A 62 -3.63 -31.87 -13.16
N GLN A 63 -2.48 -31.39 -12.66
CA GLN A 63 -2.36 -30.75 -11.35
C GLN A 63 -2.73 -29.26 -11.35
N GLY A 64 -3.05 -28.70 -12.52
CA GLY A 64 -3.47 -27.32 -12.72
C GLY A 64 -2.33 -26.35 -13.03
N GLY A 65 -1.08 -26.81 -13.18
CA GLY A 65 0.06 -25.97 -13.54
C GLY A 65 0.09 -25.53 -15.01
N ILE A 66 1.16 -24.85 -15.39
CA ILE A 66 1.52 -24.54 -16.78
C ILE A 66 2.91 -25.11 -17.07
N TRP A 67 3.02 -25.94 -18.10
CA TRP A 67 4.30 -26.48 -18.52
C TRP A 67 5.10 -25.44 -19.32
N ASN A 68 6.32 -25.15 -18.88
CA ASN A 68 7.28 -24.29 -19.56
C ASN A 68 8.41 -25.14 -20.14
N ALA A 69 8.36 -25.38 -21.45
CA ALA A 69 9.39 -26.16 -22.14
C ALA A 69 10.72 -25.39 -22.21
N TYR A 70 11.83 -26.07 -21.97
CA TYR A 70 13.15 -25.49 -22.21
C TYR A 70 13.43 -25.42 -23.70
N ALA A 71 14.14 -24.38 -24.13
CA ALA A 71 14.67 -24.34 -25.49
C ALA A 71 15.60 -25.57 -25.69
N PRO A 72 15.57 -26.21 -26.87
CA PRO A 72 16.45 -27.33 -27.15
C PRO A 72 17.91 -26.87 -27.00
N ALA A 73 18.63 -27.49 -26.06
CA ALA A 73 20.04 -27.18 -25.86
C ALA A 73 20.81 -27.52 -27.16
N PRO A 74 21.77 -26.68 -27.59
CA PRO A 74 22.71 -27.08 -28.63
C PRO A 74 23.43 -28.35 -28.15
N VAL A 75 23.59 -29.31 -29.06
CA VAL A 75 24.22 -30.60 -28.78
C VAL A 75 25.71 -30.41 -28.45
N SER A 76 26.04 -30.12 -27.20
CA SER A 76 27.41 -30.13 -26.69
C SER A 76 27.60 -31.31 -25.75
N ASP A 77 28.41 -32.24 -26.25
CA ASP A 77 29.14 -33.37 -25.68
C ASP A 77 28.62 -34.22 -24.51
N VAL A 78 28.94 -35.50 -24.65
CA VAL A 78 28.55 -36.66 -23.87
C VAL A 78 29.44 -36.76 -22.61
N SER A 79 28.87 -36.69 -21.39
CA SER A 79 29.48 -37.31 -20.18
C SER A 79 28.71 -37.15 -18.85
N LEU A 80 27.54 -36.52 -18.79
CA LEU A 80 26.70 -36.50 -17.57
C LEU A 80 25.36 -37.20 -17.82
N PRO A 81 24.81 -37.95 -16.83
CA PRO A 81 23.46 -38.50 -16.96
C PRO A 81 22.49 -37.34 -17.12
N LYS A 82 22.06 -37.09 -18.37
CA LYS A 82 21.03 -36.10 -18.71
C LYS A 82 19.75 -36.56 -18.03
N VAL A 83 19.42 -35.96 -16.89
CA VAL A 83 18.01 -35.83 -16.52
C VAL A 83 17.41 -34.97 -17.63
N THR A 84 16.78 -35.62 -18.61
CA THR A 84 16.19 -34.97 -19.78
C THR A 84 14.88 -34.31 -19.36
N THR A 85 14.92 -33.38 -18.40
CA THR A 85 13.75 -32.54 -18.13
C THR A 85 13.57 -31.64 -19.35
N THR A 86 12.49 -31.86 -20.10
CA THR A 86 12.16 -31.09 -21.31
C THR A 86 11.52 -29.73 -20.98
N GLY A 87 11.40 -29.41 -19.69
CA GLY A 87 10.78 -28.20 -19.16
C GLY A 87 10.62 -28.25 -17.64
N TYR A 88 9.87 -27.28 -17.12
CA TYR A 88 9.44 -27.25 -15.72
C TYR A 88 7.95 -26.91 -15.61
N CYS A 89 7.30 -27.42 -14.56
CA CYS A 89 5.91 -27.10 -14.26
C CYS A 89 5.82 -25.87 -13.36
N ASP A 90 5.18 -24.80 -13.83
CA ASP A 90 4.83 -23.64 -13.01
C ASP A 90 3.43 -23.82 -12.44
N MET A 91 3.36 -24.18 -11.16
CA MET A 91 2.11 -24.35 -10.44
C MET A 91 1.43 -23.02 -10.09
N TYR A 92 2.16 -21.91 -10.07
CA TYR A 92 1.68 -20.61 -9.62
C TYR A 92 1.10 -19.77 -10.77
N ALA A 93 1.53 -20.02 -12.01
CA ALA A 93 1.20 -19.17 -13.16
C ALA A 93 -0.30 -18.86 -13.33
N LYS A 94 -1.19 -19.83 -13.05
CA LYS A 94 -2.65 -19.62 -13.16
C LYS A 94 -3.24 -18.83 -12.00
N CYS A 95 -2.73 -19.00 -10.78
CA CYS A 95 -3.30 -18.38 -9.58
C CYS A 95 -2.63 -17.04 -9.21
N GLN A 96 -1.38 -16.83 -9.61
CA GLN A 96 -0.63 -15.62 -9.27
C GLN A 96 -1.21 -14.38 -9.94
N LYS A 97 -1.66 -14.48 -11.20
CA LYS A 97 -2.27 -13.35 -11.92
C LYS A 97 -3.53 -12.81 -11.23
N PRO A 98 -4.56 -13.63 -10.91
CA PRO A 98 -5.74 -13.13 -10.22
C PRO A 98 -5.42 -12.64 -8.79
N TYR A 99 -4.48 -13.29 -8.08
CA TYR A 99 -4.03 -12.80 -6.78
C TYR A 99 -3.39 -11.40 -6.88
N GLN A 100 -2.48 -11.20 -7.85
CA GLN A 100 -1.82 -9.93 -8.07
C GLN A 100 -2.82 -8.85 -8.48
N ALA A 101 -3.76 -9.17 -9.37
CA ALA A 101 -4.84 -8.25 -9.72
C ALA A 101 -5.71 -7.85 -8.51
N ALA A 102 -6.02 -8.80 -7.62
CA ALA A 102 -6.75 -8.50 -6.39
C ALA A 102 -5.94 -7.64 -5.42
N GLN A 103 -4.64 -7.91 -5.27
CA GLN A 103 -3.72 -7.09 -4.48
C GLN A 103 -3.64 -5.66 -5.03
N ASP A 104 -3.54 -5.51 -6.34
CA ASP A 104 -3.45 -4.20 -6.99
C ASP A 104 -4.74 -3.40 -6.81
N GLN A 105 -5.90 -4.06 -6.96
CA GLN A 105 -7.21 -3.46 -6.71
C GLN A 105 -7.38 -3.05 -5.24
N HIS A 106 -6.97 -3.91 -4.30
CA HIS A 106 -6.97 -3.59 -2.88
C HIS A 106 -6.08 -2.37 -2.58
N ALA A 107 -4.87 -2.32 -3.15
CA ALA A 107 -3.95 -1.19 -2.97
C ALA A 107 -4.54 0.13 -3.48
N LEU A 108 -5.25 0.10 -4.61
CA LEU A 108 -5.95 1.29 -5.14
C LEU A 108 -7.05 1.77 -4.19
N TYR A 109 -7.93 0.88 -3.71
CA TYR A 109 -9.00 1.28 -2.80
C TYR A 109 -8.48 1.76 -1.44
N ALA A 110 -7.45 1.10 -0.91
CA ALA A 110 -6.75 1.53 0.29
C ALA A 110 -6.18 2.95 0.12
N PHE A 111 -5.53 3.23 -1.02
CA PHE A 111 -5.05 4.57 -1.36
C PHE A 111 -6.18 5.60 -1.40
N VAL A 112 -7.24 5.35 -2.17
CA VAL A 112 -8.36 6.29 -2.31
C VAL A 112 -9.00 6.60 -0.96
N LEU A 113 -9.19 5.57 -0.12
CA LEU A 113 -9.77 5.74 1.21
C LEU A 113 -8.85 6.51 2.15
N MET A 114 -7.54 6.21 2.18
CA MET A 114 -6.53 6.97 2.93
C MET A 114 -6.54 8.46 2.55
N ILE A 115 -6.57 8.75 1.25
CA ILE A 115 -6.59 10.11 0.72
C ILE A 115 -7.89 10.81 1.13
N GLY A 116 -9.04 10.15 0.99
CA GLY A 116 -10.33 10.67 1.43
C GLY A 116 -10.34 11.02 2.92
N LEU A 117 -9.87 10.11 3.77
CA LEU A 117 -9.75 10.33 5.22
C LEU A 117 -8.77 11.47 5.54
N GLY A 118 -7.65 11.55 4.84
CA GLY A 118 -6.67 12.63 4.96
C GLY A 118 -7.28 14.01 4.62
N ILE A 119 -8.06 14.10 3.53
CA ILE A 119 -8.78 15.33 3.15
C ILE A 119 -9.80 15.70 4.23
N VAL A 120 -10.57 14.74 4.72
CA VAL A 120 -11.56 14.98 5.78
C VAL A 120 -10.87 15.50 7.04
N ALA A 121 -9.76 14.90 7.46
CA ALA A 121 -8.99 15.39 8.61
C ALA A 121 -8.42 16.79 8.38
N LEU A 122 -7.91 17.11 7.18
CA LEU A 122 -7.47 18.46 6.83
C LEU A 122 -8.61 19.47 6.94
N VAL A 123 -9.78 19.17 6.36
CA VAL A 123 -10.94 20.06 6.38
C VAL A 123 -11.42 20.29 7.81
N ILE A 124 -11.57 19.23 8.61
CA ILE A 124 -11.97 19.34 10.03
C ILE A 124 -10.92 20.12 10.81
N GLY A 125 -9.63 19.89 10.54
CA GLY A 125 -8.52 20.61 11.17
C GLY A 125 -8.53 22.11 10.89
N LEU A 126 -9.10 22.57 9.77
CA LEU A 126 -9.21 23.99 9.42
C LEU A 126 -10.36 24.71 10.14
N ILE A 127 -11.32 23.98 10.73
CA ILE A 127 -12.47 24.61 11.38
C ILE A 127 -12.08 25.03 12.81
N PRO A 128 -12.37 26.27 13.24
CA PRO A 128 -11.92 26.81 14.52
C PRO A 128 -12.75 26.30 15.74
N PHE A 129 -13.15 25.02 15.76
CA PHE A 129 -13.99 24.46 16.82
C PHE A 129 -13.23 24.00 18.08
N GLY A 130 -11.91 24.16 18.16
CA GLY A 130 -11.15 23.57 19.28
C GLY A 130 -9.76 24.15 19.50
N SER A 131 -8.97 23.44 20.31
CA SER A 131 -7.61 23.85 20.64
C SER A 131 -6.73 23.90 19.38
N SER A 132 -5.84 24.90 19.31
CA SER A 132 -4.91 25.07 18.19
C SER A 132 -4.02 23.84 17.97
N ILE A 133 -3.78 23.05 19.03
CA ILE A 133 -2.99 21.81 18.98
C ILE A 133 -3.74 20.71 18.24
N ILE A 134 -5.04 20.54 18.52
CA ILE A 134 -5.88 19.51 17.87
C ILE A 134 -6.03 19.85 16.38
N SER A 135 -6.34 21.11 16.06
CA SER A 135 -6.45 21.61 14.68
C SER A 135 -5.16 21.38 13.88
N SER A 136 -4.01 21.71 14.46
CA SER A 136 -2.70 21.50 13.83
C SER A 136 -2.38 20.01 13.69
N GLY A 137 -2.67 19.19 14.71
CA GLY A 137 -2.46 17.76 14.71
C GLY A 137 -3.29 17.04 13.64
N LEU A 138 -4.57 17.39 13.49
CA LEU A 138 -5.42 16.87 12.41
C LEU A 138 -4.91 17.28 11.03
N SER A 139 -4.48 18.53 10.89
CA SER A 139 -3.99 19.04 9.61
C SER A 139 -2.71 18.33 9.17
N TYR A 140 -1.69 18.29 10.04
CA TYR A 140 -0.45 17.56 9.76
C TYR A 140 -0.67 16.05 9.65
N GLY A 141 -1.60 15.50 10.43
CA GLY A 141 -1.99 14.10 10.35
C GLY A 141 -2.62 13.74 9.01
N GLY A 142 -3.44 14.62 8.46
CA GLY A 142 -4.00 14.48 7.11
C GLY A 142 -2.92 14.54 6.03
N VAL A 143 -1.97 15.49 6.10
CA VAL A 143 -0.81 15.51 5.18
C VAL A 143 0.01 14.23 5.29
N LEU A 144 0.23 13.71 6.49
CA LEU A 144 0.94 12.45 6.66
C LEU A 144 0.17 11.28 6.04
N ALA A 145 -1.16 11.24 6.15
CA ALA A 145 -1.98 10.22 5.51
C ALA A 145 -1.82 10.22 3.98
N PHE A 146 -1.73 11.40 3.36
CA PHE A 146 -1.40 11.52 1.94
C PHE A 146 -0.05 10.87 1.59
N ILE A 147 0.97 11.10 2.41
CA ILE A 147 2.30 10.53 2.20
C ILE A 147 2.25 9.01 2.34
N ILE A 148 1.66 8.50 3.42
CA ILE A 148 1.58 7.05 3.69
C ILE A 148 0.78 6.34 2.59
N GLY A 149 -0.40 6.86 2.22
CA GLY A 149 -1.21 6.30 1.15
C GLY A 149 -0.45 6.28 -0.19
N SER A 150 0.25 7.37 -0.52
CA SER A 150 1.04 7.45 -1.75
C SER A 150 2.17 6.43 -1.78
N ILE A 151 2.90 6.25 -0.67
CA ILE A 151 3.98 5.25 -0.57
C ILE A 151 3.41 3.83 -0.74
N GLN A 152 2.28 3.53 -0.10
CA GLN A 152 1.67 2.21 -0.15
C GLN A 152 1.26 1.80 -1.57
N TYR A 153 0.72 2.73 -2.35
CA TYR A 153 0.28 2.45 -3.72
C TYR A 153 1.36 2.67 -4.79
N TRP A 154 2.48 3.30 -4.44
CA TRP A 154 3.54 3.67 -5.40
C TRP A 154 4.03 2.48 -6.23
N GLY A 155 4.25 1.32 -5.59
CA GLY A 155 4.77 0.11 -6.25
C GLY A 155 3.86 -0.40 -7.36
N THR A 156 2.56 -0.44 -7.09
CA THR A 156 1.52 -0.90 -8.03
C THR A 156 1.15 0.16 -9.07
N ALA A 157 1.27 1.44 -8.73
CA ALA A 157 0.86 2.53 -9.62
C ALA A 157 1.72 2.58 -10.89
N GLY A 158 1.06 2.59 -12.06
CA GLY A 158 1.73 2.89 -13.33
C GLY A 158 2.27 4.33 -13.39
N ASN A 159 3.19 4.59 -14.31
CA ASN A 159 3.90 5.89 -14.40
C ASN A 159 2.96 7.11 -14.47
N TRP A 160 1.88 7.03 -15.25
CA TRP A 160 0.89 8.10 -15.37
C TRP A 160 0.11 8.35 -14.07
N ILE A 161 -0.18 7.28 -13.32
CA ILE A 161 -0.88 7.38 -12.04
C ILE A 161 0.02 8.00 -10.98
N ARG A 162 1.31 7.60 -10.93
CA ARG A 162 2.30 8.23 -10.05
C ARG A 162 2.39 9.73 -10.30
N LEU A 163 2.47 10.15 -11.57
CA LEU A 163 2.47 11.57 -11.95
C LEU A 163 1.20 12.29 -11.47
N ALA A 164 0.03 11.68 -11.70
CA ALA A 164 -1.25 12.26 -11.27
C ALA A 164 -1.33 12.43 -9.74
N ILE A 165 -0.93 11.42 -8.97
CA ILE A 165 -0.92 11.47 -7.50
C ILE A 165 0.02 12.58 -7.01
N SER A 166 1.23 12.67 -7.56
CA SER A 166 2.18 13.72 -7.21
C SER A 166 1.65 15.11 -7.55
N ALA A 167 1.02 15.28 -8.72
CA ALA A 167 0.42 16.56 -9.12
C ALA A 167 -0.74 16.96 -8.20
N VAL A 168 -1.64 16.02 -7.86
CA VAL A 168 -2.76 16.27 -6.93
C VAL A 168 -2.26 16.62 -5.54
N GLY A 169 -1.28 15.87 -5.02
CA GLY A 169 -0.68 16.16 -3.72
C GLY A 169 -0.04 17.55 -3.67
N LEU A 170 0.68 17.93 -4.72
CA LEU A 170 1.28 19.26 -4.85
C LEU A 170 0.20 20.37 -4.88
N ILE A 171 -0.82 20.22 -5.72
CA ILE A 171 -1.92 21.20 -5.82
C ILE A 171 -2.62 21.35 -4.47
N ALA A 172 -2.90 20.24 -3.78
CA ALA A 172 -3.55 20.27 -2.47
C ALA A 172 -2.70 21.04 -1.43
N LEU A 173 -1.39 20.77 -1.38
CA LEU A 173 -0.48 21.48 -0.47
C LEU A 173 -0.38 22.97 -0.79
N LEU A 174 -0.24 23.34 -2.07
CA LEU A 174 -0.18 24.73 -2.50
C LEU A 174 -1.49 25.47 -2.18
N TYR A 175 -2.63 24.85 -2.46
CA TYR A 175 -3.95 25.42 -2.17
C TYR A 175 -4.16 25.66 -0.68
N ILE A 176 -3.77 24.69 0.16
CA ILE A 176 -3.86 24.83 1.63
C ILE A 176 -2.91 25.92 2.12
N GLY A 177 -1.67 25.95 1.62
CA GLY A 177 -0.70 26.99 1.94
C GLY A 177 -1.23 28.38 1.62
N TRP A 178 -1.70 28.60 0.40
CA TRP A 178 -2.28 29.87 -0.03
C TRP A 178 -3.50 30.28 0.81
N ARG A 179 -4.44 29.37 1.05
CA ARG A 179 -5.67 29.67 1.81
C ARG A 179 -5.38 29.92 3.29
N ARG A 180 -4.40 29.23 3.88
CA ARG A 180 -4.06 29.33 5.30
C ARG A 180 -3.24 30.57 5.61
N PHE A 181 -2.27 30.90 4.77
CA PHE A 181 -1.33 31.98 5.04
C PHE A 181 -1.74 33.33 4.43
N ARG A 182 -2.52 33.37 3.34
CA ARG A 182 -3.03 34.62 2.71
C ARG A 182 -2.02 35.80 2.72
N ASP A 183 -0.74 35.49 2.54
CA ASP A 183 0.29 36.46 2.19
C ASP A 183 0.25 36.74 0.68
#